data_AF-A0A358PIZ4-F1
#
_entry.id   AF-A0A358PIZ4-F1
#
_cell.length_a   1.000
_cell.length_b   1.000
_cell.length_c   1.000
_cell.angle_alpha   90.00
_cell.angle_beta   90.00
_cell.angle_gamma   90.00
#
_symmetry.space_group_name_H-M   'P 1'
#
loop_
_entity.id
_entity.type
_entity.pdbx_description
1 polymer ?
#
loop_
_entity_poly.entity_id
_entity_poly.type
_entity_poly.pdbx_seq_one_letter_code
_entity_poly.pdbx_strand_id
1 'polypeptide(L)'
;MAYSEKSAARLAALHGEIEARKEHEFAAPTYRDAAALAEIRQTVFNQLESEHEHDRDTVEDSIAVLRYLAETYENMGRTACALPLRKKVLELDAELAARFKNSEGIESDYYCALKARNRYGRDECADLRELAAGLLPLDKQIQIEKNVFENYPMLVRDSVELSEEYLAVIDEVERLLEEECGESAHPLETAQAKARLLSERGILWRSEMQLNPGVLFD
;
A
#
# COMPACT_ATOMS: atom_id res chain seq x y z
N MET A 1 -7.58 6.94 22.42
CA MET A 1 -6.27 6.81 21.73
C MET A 1 -5.66 5.51 22.19
N ALA A 2 -5.67 4.54 21.29
CA ALA A 2 -5.22 3.18 21.51
C ALA A 2 -3.72 3.04 21.76
N TYR A 3 -2.94 3.89 21.10
CA TYR A 3 -1.49 3.84 21.18
C TYR A 3 -0.99 4.47 22.48
N SER A 4 0.08 3.90 23.04
CA SER A 4 0.85 4.57 24.10
C SER A 4 1.20 5.99 23.67
N GLU A 5 1.29 6.93 24.62
CA GLU A 5 1.62 8.34 24.31
C GLU A 5 2.90 8.47 23.47
N LYS A 6 3.91 7.62 23.76
CA LYS A 6 5.15 7.55 22.99
C LYS A 6 4.91 7.07 21.55
N SER A 7 4.12 6.00 21.37
CA SER A 7 3.81 5.46 20.05
C SER A 7 2.97 6.43 19.23
N ALA A 8 1.93 7.04 19.83
CA ALA A 8 1.10 8.05 19.20
C ALA A 8 1.93 9.26 18.74
N ALA A 9 2.82 9.77 19.60
CA ALA A 9 3.72 10.87 19.26
C ALA A 9 4.67 10.50 18.12
N ARG A 10 5.20 9.27 18.11
CA ARG A 10 6.08 8.80 17.03
C ARG A 10 5.33 8.65 15.70
N LEU A 11 4.11 8.08 15.71
CA LEU A 11 3.26 7.97 14.53
C LEU A 11 2.92 9.35 13.95
N ALA A 12 2.56 10.31 14.80
CA ALA A 12 2.28 11.68 14.37
C ALA A 12 3.51 12.37 13.78
N ALA A 13 4.69 12.16 14.37
CA ALA A 13 5.94 12.70 13.84
C ALA A 13 6.28 12.12 12.46
N LEU A 14 6.17 10.79 12.30
CA LEU A 14 6.41 10.11 11.02
C LEU A 14 5.44 10.58 9.93
N HIS A 15 4.15 10.70 10.26
CA HIS A 15 3.16 11.26 9.35
C HIS A 15 3.51 12.70 8.95
N GLY A 16 3.90 13.54 9.92
CA GLY A 16 4.34 14.91 9.66
C GLY A 16 5.58 15.01 8.77
N GLU A 17 6.55 14.10 8.94
CA GLU A 17 7.74 14.01 8.08
C GLU A 17 7.38 13.67 6.63
N ILE A 18 6.44 12.73 6.42
CA ILE A 18 5.96 12.34 5.10
C ILE A 18 5.23 13.51 4.42
N GLU A 19 4.28 14.13 5.13
CA GLU A 19 3.51 15.25 4.59
C GLU A 19 4.40 16.47 4.28
N ALA A 20 5.44 16.72 5.08
CA ALA A 20 6.38 17.83 4.85
C ALA A 20 7.27 17.62 3.61
N ARG A 21 7.43 16.38 3.13
CA ARG A 21 8.19 16.06 1.91
C ARG A 21 7.36 16.16 0.64
N LYS A 22 6.03 16.25 0.73
CA LYS A 22 5.17 16.42 -0.43
C LYS A 22 5.40 17.78 -1.08
N GLU A 23 5.51 17.78 -2.41
CA GLU A 23 5.58 19.02 -3.20
C GLU A 23 4.24 19.78 -3.18
N HIS A 24 3.13 19.04 -3.10
CA HIS A 24 1.77 19.57 -2.99
C HIS A 24 0.85 18.56 -2.29
N GLU A 25 -0.34 19.00 -1.86
CA GLU A 25 -1.30 18.21 -1.06
C GLU A 25 -1.61 16.82 -1.66
N PHE A 26 -1.73 16.75 -2.99
CA PHE A 26 -2.01 15.51 -3.73
C PHE A 26 -0.77 14.73 -4.19
N ALA A 27 0.44 15.13 -3.79
CA ALA A 27 1.66 14.46 -4.23
C ALA A 27 1.74 13.10 -3.56
N ALA A 28 1.97 12.06 -4.36
CA ALA A 28 2.23 10.73 -3.83
C ALA A 28 3.55 10.76 -3.02
N PRO A 29 3.60 10.09 -1.86
CA PRO A 29 4.86 9.83 -1.18
C PRO A 29 5.86 9.13 -2.10
N THR A 30 7.15 9.26 -1.80
CA THR A 30 8.24 8.75 -2.65
C THR A 30 9.05 7.69 -1.93
N TYR A 31 10.10 7.17 -2.58
CA TYR A 31 11.03 6.23 -1.97
C TYR A 31 11.65 6.77 -0.66
N ARG A 32 11.78 8.10 -0.52
CA ARG A 32 12.27 8.77 0.70
C ARG A 32 11.38 8.51 1.91
N ASP A 33 10.12 8.14 1.69
CA ASP A 33 9.13 7.88 2.73
C ASP A 33 9.06 6.40 3.13
N ALA A 34 9.70 5.50 2.38
CA ALA A 34 9.58 4.04 2.57
C ALA A 34 9.96 3.60 4.00
N ALA A 35 11.03 4.17 4.57
CA ALA A 35 11.46 3.85 5.94
C ALA A 35 10.44 4.31 6.99
N ALA A 36 9.86 5.51 6.82
CA ALA A 36 8.85 6.03 7.74
C ALA A 36 7.57 5.20 7.66
N LEU A 37 7.12 4.84 6.45
CA LEU A 37 5.95 3.97 6.24
C LEU A 37 6.16 2.56 6.82
N ALA A 38 7.37 2.02 6.72
CA ALA A 38 7.72 0.74 7.33
C ALA A 38 7.67 0.81 8.87
N GLU A 39 8.15 1.91 9.47
CA GLU A 39 8.08 2.11 10.93
C GLU A 39 6.64 2.27 11.43
N ILE A 40 5.80 3.02 10.70
CA ILE A 40 4.36 3.12 11.00
C ILE A 40 3.73 1.73 10.93
N ARG A 41 3.97 0.97 9.85
CA ARG A 41 3.48 -0.40 9.69
C ARG A 41 3.88 -1.26 10.89
N GLN A 42 5.17 -1.30 11.21
CA GLN A 42 5.67 -2.12 12.32
C GLN A 42 5.03 -1.73 13.66
N THR A 43 4.83 -0.45 13.92
CA THR A 43 4.22 0.04 15.16
C THR A 43 2.79 -0.46 15.33
N VAL A 44 1.99 -0.41 14.26
CA VAL A 44 0.59 -0.87 14.26
C VAL A 44 0.51 -2.38 14.44
N PHE A 45 1.32 -3.15 13.70
CA PHE A 45 1.33 -4.61 13.83
C PHE A 45 1.81 -5.07 15.20
N ASN A 46 2.86 -4.44 15.76
CA ASN A 46 3.30 -4.73 17.12
C ASN A 46 2.20 -4.50 18.15
N GLN A 47 1.42 -3.42 18.00
CA GLN A 47 0.28 -3.13 18.88
C GLN A 47 -0.77 -4.24 18.80
N LEU A 48 -1.21 -4.57 17.57
CA LEU A 48 -2.20 -5.62 17.31
C LEU A 48 -1.74 -7.03 17.72
N GLU A 49 -0.44 -7.30 17.74
CA GLU A 49 0.10 -8.59 18.19
C GLU A 49 0.29 -8.66 19.71
N SER A 50 0.49 -7.51 20.37
CA SER A 50 0.72 -7.45 21.81
C SER A 50 -0.54 -7.65 22.65
N GLU A 51 -1.71 -7.46 22.05
CA GLU A 51 -3.01 -7.53 22.73
C GLU A 51 -3.81 -8.74 22.22
N HIS A 52 -4.31 -9.56 23.16
CA HIS A 52 -5.13 -10.71 22.79
C HIS A 52 -6.58 -10.33 22.50
N GLU A 53 -7.06 -9.28 23.15
CA GLU A 53 -8.37 -8.67 22.92
C GLU A 53 -8.19 -7.15 22.84
N HIS A 54 -8.43 -6.59 21.66
CA HIS A 54 -8.37 -5.14 21.45
C HIS A 54 -9.61 -4.47 22.04
N ASP A 55 -9.46 -3.28 22.61
CA ASP A 55 -10.62 -2.42 22.84
C ASP A 55 -11.10 -1.78 21.53
N ARG A 56 -12.26 -1.11 21.57
CA ARG A 56 -12.86 -0.49 20.39
C ARG A 56 -11.95 0.57 19.77
N ASP A 57 -11.37 1.44 20.58
CA ASP A 57 -10.50 2.52 20.12
C ASP A 57 -9.28 1.93 19.39
N THR A 58 -8.74 0.82 19.88
CA THR A 58 -7.60 0.12 19.28
C THR A 58 -7.90 -0.44 17.91
N VAL A 59 -9.07 -1.03 17.73
CA VAL A 59 -9.49 -1.52 16.41
C VAL A 59 -9.72 -0.34 15.46
N GLU A 60 -10.46 0.70 15.89
CA GLU A 60 -10.79 1.87 15.05
C GLU A 60 -9.53 2.67 14.66
N ASP A 61 -8.64 2.96 15.61
CA ASP A 61 -7.39 3.68 15.37
C ASP A 61 -6.46 2.86 14.44
N SER A 62 -6.40 1.52 14.60
CA SER A 62 -5.60 0.65 13.73
C SER A 62 -6.14 0.61 12.31
N ILE A 63 -7.47 0.51 12.14
CA ILE A 63 -8.11 0.57 10.82
C ILE A 63 -7.74 1.89 10.12
N ALA A 64 -7.82 3.02 10.81
CA ALA A 64 -7.49 4.32 10.23
C ALA A 64 -6.04 4.39 9.73
N VAL A 65 -5.07 3.93 10.53
CA VAL A 65 -3.66 3.92 10.14
C VAL A 65 -3.39 2.94 9.00
N LEU A 66 -4.00 1.75 9.03
CA LEU A 66 -3.83 0.75 7.97
C LEU A 66 -4.45 1.21 6.64
N ARG A 67 -5.60 1.91 6.67
CA ARG A 67 -6.20 2.55 5.49
C ARG A 67 -5.24 3.58 4.88
N TYR A 68 -4.66 4.46 5.70
CA TYR A 68 -3.67 5.45 5.26
C TYR A 68 -2.44 4.79 4.64
N LEU A 69 -1.88 3.77 5.28
CA LEU A 69 -0.72 3.05 4.75
C LEU A 69 -1.04 2.37 3.42
N ALA A 70 -2.18 1.68 3.32
CA ALA A 70 -2.57 0.99 2.11
C ALA A 70 -2.78 1.96 0.95
N GLU A 71 -3.47 3.08 1.18
CA GLU A 71 -3.66 4.12 0.17
C GLU A 71 -2.33 4.75 -0.25
N THR A 72 -1.45 5.02 0.72
CA THR A 72 -0.12 5.56 0.43
C THR A 72 0.69 4.61 -0.45
N TYR A 73 0.75 3.33 -0.11
CA TYR A 73 1.43 2.33 -0.93
C TYR A 73 0.78 2.18 -2.31
N GLU A 74 -0.54 2.24 -2.41
CA GLU A 74 -1.23 2.23 -3.71
C GLU A 74 -0.85 3.44 -4.57
N ASN A 75 -0.77 4.64 -3.99
CA ASN A 75 -0.36 5.87 -4.68
C ASN A 75 1.11 5.81 -5.12
N MET A 76 1.96 5.08 -4.38
CA MET A 76 3.34 4.77 -4.76
C MET A 76 3.44 3.67 -5.84
N GLY A 77 2.31 3.07 -6.26
CA GLY A 77 2.30 1.90 -7.15
C GLY A 77 2.71 0.58 -6.48
N ARG A 78 2.93 0.58 -5.16
CA ARG A 78 3.39 -0.54 -4.32
C ARG A 78 2.21 -1.38 -3.83
N THR A 79 1.37 -1.83 -4.76
CA THR A 79 0.13 -2.54 -4.41
C THR A 79 0.38 -3.79 -3.55
N ALA A 80 1.51 -4.48 -3.76
CA ALA A 80 1.85 -5.64 -2.95
C ALA A 80 2.02 -5.35 -1.46
N CYS A 81 2.55 -4.18 -1.11
CA CYS A 81 2.63 -3.72 0.27
C CYS A 81 1.23 -3.34 0.81
N ALA A 82 0.34 -2.87 -0.05
CA ALA A 82 -1.04 -2.51 0.31
C ALA A 82 -1.96 -3.72 0.52
N LEU A 83 -1.79 -4.81 -0.24
CA LEU A 83 -2.64 -6.01 -0.18
C LEU A 83 -2.80 -6.59 1.23
N PRO A 84 -1.72 -6.92 1.97
CA PRO A 84 -1.87 -7.47 3.32
C PRO A 84 -2.54 -6.48 4.27
N LEU A 85 -2.33 -5.17 4.09
CA LEU A 85 -2.96 -4.12 4.89
C LEU A 85 -4.46 -4.04 4.63
N ARG A 86 -4.89 -4.07 3.36
CA ARG A 86 -6.31 -4.08 2.98
C ARG A 86 -7.04 -5.30 3.52
N LYS A 87 -6.41 -6.48 3.46
CA LYS A 87 -6.96 -7.68 4.08
C LYS A 87 -7.07 -7.51 5.60
N LYS A 88 -6.03 -6.96 6.25
CA LYS A 88 -6.04 -6.75 7.69
C LYS A 88 -7.12 -5.77 8.14
N VAL A 89 -7.39 -4.73 7.35
CA VAL A 89 -8.53 -3.81 7.59
C VAL A 89 -9.85 -4.58 7.62
N LEU A 90 -10.11 -5.47 6.65
CA LEU A 90 -11.35 -6.27 6.64
C LEU A 90 -11.47 -7.24 7.82
N GLU A 91 -10.35 -7.82 8.28
CA GLU A 91 -10.33 -8.64 9.49
C GLU A 91 -10.71 -7.81 10.74
N LEU A 92 -10.18 -6.59 10.85
CA LEU A 92 -10.49 -5.67 11.94
C LEU A 92 -11.93 -5.13 11.85
N ASP A 93 -12.43 -4.84 10.66
CA ASP A 93 -13.84 -4.49 10.43
C ASP A 93 -14.77 -5.63 10.88
N ALA A 94 -14.37 -6.88 10.64
CA ALA A 94 -15.11 -8.04 11.11
C ALA A 94 -15.14 -8.16 12.63
N GLU A 95 -13.99 -7.90 13.27
CA GLU A 95 -13.90 -7.82 14.72
C GLU A 95 -14.80 -6.69 15.27
N LEU A 96 -14.78 -5.52 14.62
CA LEU A 96 -15.55 -4.35 15.01
C LEU A 96 -17.06 -4.59 14.91
N ALA A 97 -17.51 -5.20 13.81
CA ALA A 97 -18.90 -5.56 13.59
C ALA A 97 -19.38 -6.63 14.59
N ALA A 98 -18.55 -7.64 14.85
CA ALA A 98 -18.91 -8.74 15.75
C ALA A 98 -19.02 -8.28 17.20
N ARG A 99 -17.99 -7.57 17.71
CA ARG A 99 -17.83 -7.21 19.13
C ARG A 99 -18.51 -5.89 19.49
N PHE A 100 -18.43 -4.90 18.61
CA PHE A 100 -18.85 -3.52 18.91
C PHE A 100 -20.05 -3.04 18.09
N LYS A 101 -20.59 -3.90 17.19
CA LYS A 101 -21.76 -3.60 16.34
C LYS A 101 -21.56 -2.35 15.47
N ASN A 102 -20.31 -2.07 15.10
CA ASN A 102 -19.96 -1.01 14.15
C ASN A 102 -19.57 -1.65 12.81
N SER A 103 -20.29 -1.29 11.76
CA SER A 103 -20.09 -1.76 10.39
C SER A 103 -19.87 -0.61 9.41
N GLU A 104 -19.43 0.55 9.91
CA GLU A 104 -19.18 1.74 9.11
C GLU A 104 -17.93 1.55 8.24
N GLY A 105 -18.00 1.99 6.99
CA GLY A 105 -16.86 1.95 6.06
C GLY A 105 -16.63 0.62 5.34
N ILE A 106 -17.19 -0.50 5.82
CA ILE A 106 -16.96 -1.85 5.28
C ILE A 106 -17.16 -1.95 3.76
N GLU A 107 -18.20 -1.33 3.20
CA GLU A 107 -18.42 -1.33 1.74
C GLU A 107 -17.22 -0.71 0.98
N SER A 108 -16.66 0.37 1.52
CA SER A 108 -15.51 1.07 0.95
C SER A 108 -14.23 0.24 1.11
N ASP A 109 -13.99 -0.36 2.28
CA ASP A 109 -12.80 -1.19 2.49
C ASP A 109 -12.83 -2.45 1.64
N TYR A 110 -14.00 -3.07 1.51
CA TYR A 110 -14.17 -4.23 0.65
C TYR A 110 -13.92 -3.89 -0.81
N TYR A 111 -14.46 -2.76 -1.30
CA TYR A 111 -14.17 -2.25 -2.63
C TYR A 111 -12.66 -2.02 -2.83
N CYS A 112 -11.99 -1.34 -1.88
CA CYS A 112 -10.57 -1.05 -1.97
C CYS A 112 -9.70 -2.32 -1.93
N ALA A 113 -10.06 -3.31 -1.11
CA ALA A 113 -9.34 -4.59 -1.05
C ALA A 113 -9.47 -5.37 -2.38
N LEU A 114 -10.67 -5.44 -2.95
CA LEU A 114 -10.90 -6.07 -4.25
C LEU A 114 -10.16 -5.35 -5.37
N LYS A 115 -10.21 -4.01 -5.39
CA LYS A 115 -9.49 -3.16 -6.34
C LYS A 115 -7.99 -3.42 -6.28
N ALA A 116 -7.40 -3.39 -5.09
CA ALA A 116 -5.97 -3.61 -4.91
C ALA A 116 -5.59 -5.01 -5.40
N ARG A 117 -6.37 -6.03 -5.05
CA ARG A 117 -6.11 -7.43 -5.42
C ARG A 117 -6.25 -7.71 -6.91
N ASN A 118 -7.13 -6.99 -7.58
CA ASN A 118 -7.35 -7.11 -9.02
C ASN A 118 -6.60 -6.07 -9.86
N ARG A 119 -5.71 -5.26 -9.25
CA ARG A 119 -4.99 -4.21 -9.96
C ARG A 119 -4.15 -4.74 -11.12
N TYR A 120 -3.55 -5.91 -10.96
CA TYR A 120 -2.58 -6.48 -11.92
C TYR A 120 -2.97 -7.83 -12.52
N GLY A 121 -4.03 -8.46 -12.02
CA GLY A 121 -4.47 -9.76 -12.51
C GLY A 121 -5.81 -10.13 -11.91
N ARG A 122 -6.56 -10.98 -12.61
CA ARG A 122 -7.86 -11.44 -12.12
C ARG A 122 -7.67 -12.41 -10.96
N ASP A 123 -8.19 -12.05 -9.80
CA ASP A 123 -8.28 -12.89 -8.62
C ASP A 123 -9.75 -12.97 -8.19
N GLU A 124 -10.26 -14.18 -7.99
CA GLU A 124 -11.63 -14.41 -7.51
C GLU A 124 -11.84 -13.93 -6.07
N CYS A 125 -10.76 -13.59 -5.35
CA CYS A 125 -10.76 -12.99 -4.03
C CYS A 125 -11.58 -13.80 -3.01
N ALA A 126 -11.46 -15.13 -3.07
CA ALA A 126 -12.28 -16.05 -2.27
C ALA A 126 -12.18 -15.77 -0.75
N ASP A 127 -10.98 -15.46 -0.25
CA ASP A 127 -10.75 -15.11 1.15
C ASP A 127 -11.35 -13.74 1.52
N LEU A 128 -11.31 -12.75 0.61
CA LEU A 128 -11.96 -11.45 0.87
C LEU A 128 -13.49 -11.58 0.84
N ARG A 129 -14.05 -12.42 -0.04
CA ARG A 129 -15.47 -12.75 -0.06
C ARG A 129 -15.92 -13.43 1.21
N GLU A 130 -15.13 -14.39 1.71
CA GLU A 130 -15.42 -15.08 2.97
C GLU A 130 -15.47 -14.09 4.13
N LEU A 131 -14.51 -13.16 4.22
CA LEU A 131 -14.55 -12.08 5.20
C LEU A 131 -15.80 -11.21 5.05
N ALA A 132 -16.13 -10.78 3.83
CA ALA A 132 -17.28 -9.93 3.56
C ALA A 132 -18.64 -10.62 3.80
N ALA A 133 -18.72 -11.95 3.71
CA ALA A 133 -19.94 -12.71 3.93
C ALA A 133 -20.54 -12.52 5.33
N GLY A 134 -19.69 -12.29 6.33
CA GLY A 134 -20.11 -11.97 7.70
C GLY A 134 -20.49 -10.50 7.92
N LEU A 135 -20.22 -9.61 6.95
CA LEU A 135 -20.25 -8.16 7.13
C LEU A 135 -21.27 -7.45 6.24
N LEU A 136 -21.46 -7.95 5.02
CA LEU A 136 -22.29 -7.33 3.99
C LEU A 136 -23.36 -8.30 3.49
N PRO A 137 -24.57 -7.82 3.17
CA PRO A 137 -25.55 -8.59 2.42
C PRO A 137 -24.99 -9.09 1.07
N LEU A 138 -25.44 -10.26 0.62
CA LEU A 138 -24.92 -10.88 -0.61
C LEU A 138 -25.16 -10.01 -1.87
N ASP A 139 -26.30 -9.32 -1.95
CA ASP A 139 -26.60 -8.40 -3.05
C ASP A 139 -25.60 -7.24 -3.13
N LYS A 140 -25.17 -6.73 -1.97
CA LYS A 140 -24.16 -5.69 -1.87
C LYS A 140 -22.78 -6.19 -2.29
N GLN A 141 -22.39 -7.38 -1.86
CA GLN A 141 -21.13 -8.00 -2.29
C GLN A 141 -21.08 -8.13 -3.82
N ILE A 142 -22.13 -8.71 -4.42
CA ILE A 142 -22.24 -8.89 -5.87
C ILE A 142 -22.15 -7.54 -6.60
N GLN A 143 -22.82 -6.50 -6.08
CA GLN A 143 -22.78 -5.16 -6.68
C GLN A 143 -21.36 -4.57 -6.67
N ILE A 144 -20.66 -4.66 -5.53
CA ILE A 144 -19.30 -4.13 -5.36
C ILE A 144 -18.31 -4.89 -6.27
N GLU A 145 -18.36 -6.22 -6.25
CA GLU A 145 -17.50 -7.07 -7.08
C GLU A 145 -17.68 -6.78 -8.56
N LYS A 146 -18.93 -6.68 -9.02
CA LYS A 146 -19.24 -6.34 -10.41
C LYS A 146 -18.63 -4.99 -10.79
N ASN A 147 -18.78 -3.98 -9.94
CA ASN A 147 -18.21 -2.65 -10.16
C ASN A 147 -16.68 -2.71 -10.30
N VAL A 148 -15.99 -3.43 -9.39
CA VAL A 148 -14.53 -3.57 -9.45
C VAL A 148 -14.10 -4.31 -10.72
N PHE A 149 -14.73 -5.43 -11.04
CA PHE A 149 -14.34 -6.28 -12.18
C PHE A 149 -14.67 -5.66 -13.55
N GLU A 150 -15.66 -4.77 -13.64
CA GLU A 150 -15.99 -4.04 -14.87
C GLU A 150 -15.07 -2.83 -15.10
N ASN A 151 -14.59 -2.17 -14.04
CA ASN A 151 -13.91 -0.87 -14.13
C ASN A 151 -12.37 -0.90 -13.99
N TYR A 152 -11.77 -1.99 -13.52
CA TYR A 152 -10.30 -2.08 -13.43
C TYR A 152 -9.74 -2.94 -14.57
N PRO A 153 -9.34 -2.32 -15.70
CA PRO A 153 -8.63 -3.04 -16.75
C PRO A 153 -7.30 -3.55 -16.21
N MET A 154 -7.06 -4.85 -16.41
CA MET A 154 -5.89 -5.58 -15.93
C MET A 154 -4.61 -4.96 -16.49
N LEU A 155 -3.89 -4.16 -15.69
CA LEU A 155 -2.54 -3.75 -16.04
C LEU A 155 -1.66 -5.01 -16.00
N VAL A 156 -1.17 -5.46 -17.15
CA VAL A 156 -0.27 -6.61 -17.20
C VAL A 156 1.09 -6.16 -16.65
N ARG A 157 1.40 -6.57 -15.41
CA ARG A 157 2.73 -6.43 -14.79
C ARG A 157 3.30 -7.80 -14.44
N ASP A 158 4.62 -7.90 -14.40
CA ASP A 158 5.31 -9.10 -13.92
C ASP A 158 5.14 -9.19 -12.40
N SER A 159 4.73 -10.37 -11.90
CA SER A 159 4.58 -10.67 -10.47
C SER A 159 5.86 -10.46 -9.65
N VAL A 160 7.03 -10.54 -10.29
CA VAL A 160 8.33 -10.29 -9.63
C VAL A 160 8.45 -8.85 -9.16
N GLU A 161 7.86 -7.90 -9.89
CA GLU A 161 7.87 -6.47 -9.54
C GLU A 161 6.90 -6.11 -8.41
N LEU A 162 6.12 -7.09 -7.95
CA LEU A 162 5.21 -7.00 -6.81
C LEU A 162 5.84 -7.60 -5.54
N SER A 163 7.11 -7.99 -5.55
CA SER A 163 7.77 -8.43 -4.32
C SER A 163 8.28 -7.23 -3.52
N GLU A 164 8.21 -7.30 -2.19
CA GLU A 164 8.83 -6.26 -1.34
C GLU A 164 10.33 -6.19 -1.59
N GLU A 165 10.96 -7.33 -1.91
CA GLU A 165 12.37 -7.40 -2.29
C GLU A 165 12.67 -6.59 -3.55
N TYR A 166 11.87 -6.74 -4.62
CA TYR A 166 12.05 -5.95 -5.84
C TYR A 166 11.84 -4.45 -5.58
N LEU A 167 10.80 -4.09 -4.82
CA LEU A 167 10.51 -2.70 -4.50
C LEU A 167 11.59 -2.04 -3.63
N ALA A 168 12.25 -2.81 -2.77
CA ALA A 168 13.41 -2.35 -1.99
C ALA A 168 14.64 -2.11 -2.88
N VAL A 169 14.85 -2.95 -3.90
CA VAL A 169 15.88 -2.74 -4.92
C VAL A 169 15.63 -1.44 -5.69
N ILE A 170 14.36 -1.12 -6.00
CA ILE A 170 14.00 0.17 -6.61
C ILE A 170 14.32 1.33 -5.66
N ASP A 171 13.95 1.27 -4.38
CA ASP A 171 14.27 2.33 -3.40
C ASP A 171 15.77 2.59 -3.29
N GLU A 172 16.57 1.51 -3.29
CA GLU A 172 18.02 1.61 -3.25
C GLU A 172 18.59 2.31 -4.48
N VAL A 173 18.08 1.97 -5.67
CA VAL A 173 18.50 2.61 -6.92
C VAL A 173 18.12 4.09 -6.95
N GLU A 174 16.91 4.46 -6.53
CA GLU A 174 16.50 5.88 -6.48
C GLU A 174 17.39 6.68 -5.52
N ARG A 175 17.73 6.11 -4.35
CA ARG A 175 18.67 6.74 -3.42
C ARG A 175 20.05 6.93 -4.03
N LEU A 176 20.59 5.90 -4.69
CA LEU A 176 21.90 5.98 -5.36
C LEU A 176 21.90 6.98 -6.52
N LEU A 177 20.79 7.08 -7.25
CA LEU A 177 20.63 8.08 -8.32
C LEU A 177 20.70 9.49 -7.78
N GLU A 178 20.03 9.77 -6.67
CA GLU A 178 20.10 11.09 -6.04
C GLU A 178 21.52 11.42 -5.57
N GLU A 179 22.25 10.44 -5.01
CA GLU A 179 23.63 10.60 -4.59
C GLU A 179 24.62 10.80 -5.76
N GLU A 180 24.41 10.11 -6.88
CA GLU A 180 25.28 10.18 -8.06
C GLU A 180 25.01 11.43 -8.92
N CYS A 181 23.74 11.77 -9.14
CA CYS A 181 23.32 12.78 -10.11
C CYS A 181 22.97 14.12 -9.46
N GLY A 182 22.43 14.13 -8.23
CA GLY A 182 21.88 15.31 -7.60
C GLY A 182 20.64 15.87 -8.31
N GLU A 183 20.01 16.89 -7.72
CA GLU A 183 18.71 17.44 -8.18
C GLU A 183 18.79 18.20 -9.52
N SER A 184 19.98 18.55 -10.00
CA SER A 184 20.19 19.36 -11.19
C SER A 184 20.78 18.60 -12.39
N ALA A 185 20.90 17.27 -12.30
CA ALA A 185 21.39 16.45 -13.40
C ALA A 185 20.47 16.52 -14.63
N HIS A 186 21.09 16.39 -15.80
CA HIS A 186 20.33 16.33 -17.04
C HIS A 186 19.51 15.03 -17.10
N PRO A 187 18.24 15.04 -17.55
CA PRO A 187 17.38 13.85 -17.55
C PRO A 187 17.99 12.61 -18.23
N LEU A 188 18.76 12.83 -19.31
CA LEU A 188 19.48 11.76 -19.99
C LEU A 188 20.57 11.10 -19.13
N GLU A 189 21.28 11.88 -18.31
CA GLU A 189 22.33 11.37 -17.41
C GLU A 189 21.69 10.54 -16.30
N THR A 190 20.61 11.06 -15.70
CA THR A 190 19.81 10.34 -14.70
C THR A 190 19.27 9.03 -15.25
N ALA A 191 18.74 9.04 -16.48
CA ALA A 191 18.26 7.82 -17.13
C ALA A 191 19.40 6.81 -17.40
N GLN A 192 20.55 7.26 -17.88
CA GLN A 192 21.69 6.36 -18.11
C GLN A 192 22.21 5.73 -16.81
N ALA A 193 22.31 6.52 -15.74
CA ALA A 193 22.67 6.03 -14.42
C ALA A 193 21.64 5.02 -13.90
N LYS A 194 20.34 5.28 -14.10
CA LYS A 194 19.26 4.41 -13.63
C LYS A 194 19.27 3.07 -14.34
N ALA A 195 19.42 3.08 -15.66
CA ALA A 195 19.55 1.87 -16.46
C ALA A 195 20.73 1.01 -15.98
N ARG A 196 21.88 1.64 -15.71
CA ARG A 196 23.09 0.97 -15.22
C ARG A 196 22.85 0.36 -13.83
N LEU A 197 22.37 1.15 -12.88
CA LEU A 197 22.15 0.71 -11.49
C LEU A 197 21.13 -0.42 -11.40
N LEU A 198 20.05 -0.38 -12.20
CA LEU A 198 19.07 -1.48 -12.30
C LEU A 198 19.69 -2.72 -12.93
N SER A 199 20.49 -2.57 -14.00
CA SER A 199 21.15 -3.69 -14.66
C SER A 199 22.14 -4.42 -13.74
N GLU A 200 22.85 -3.70 -12.86
CA GLU A 200 23.74 -4.29 -11.84
C GLU A 200 22.98 -5.19 -10.84
N ARG A 201 21.68 -4.92 -10.65
CA ARG A 201 20.74 -5.70 -9.83
C ARG A 201 19.95 -6.75 -10.62
N GLY A 202 20.30 -6.96 -11.90
CA GLY A 202 19.62 -7.92 -12.78
C GLY A 202 18.27 -7.45 -13.34
N ILE A 203 17.95 -6.16 -13.21
CA ILE A 203 16.71 -5.56 -13.68
C ILE A 203 16.97 -4.81 -15.00
N LEU A 204 16.27 -5.18 -16.06
CA LEU A 204 16.43 -4.55 -17.37
C LEU A 204 15.42 -3.41 -17.55
N TRP A 205 15.90 -2.16 -17.53
CA TRP A 205 15.09 -0.96 -17.80
C TRP A 205 15.17 -0.56 -19.27
N ARG A 206 14.00 -0.50 -19.93
CA ARG A 206 13.91 -0.18 -21.36
C ARG A 206 13.55 1.28 -21.60
N SER A 207 12.66 1.84 -20.78
CA SER A 207 12.27 3.25 -20.79
C SER A 207 11.60 3.65 -19.48
N GLU A 208 11.39 4.95 -19.26
CA GLU A 208 10.65 5.47 -18.09
C GLU A 208 9.28 4.82 -17.90
N MET A 209 8.64 4.42 -18.99
CA MET A 209 7.36 3.74 -18.97
C MET A 209 7.48 2.22 -19.10
N GLN A 210 8.67 1.64 -19.24
CA GLN A 210 8.84 0.21 -19.52
C GLN A 210 10.01 -0.46 -18.78
N LEU A 211 9.68 -1.38 -17.86
CA LEU A 211 10.62 -2.33 -17.25
C LEU A 211 10.46 -3.75 -17.84
N ASN A 212 11.44 -4.61 -17.56
CA ASN A 212 11.49 -6.00 -18.03
C ASN A 212 10.22 -6.79 -17.70
N PRO A 213 9.69 -7.68 -18.57
CA PRO A 213 9.92 -7.84 -20.01
C PRO A 213 8.86 -7.13 -20.85
N GLY A 214 8.35 -5.98 -20.42
CA GLY A 214 7.32 -5.23 -21.14
C GLY A 214 6.31 -4.50 -20.24
N VAL A 215 6.65 -4.31 -18.97
CA VAL A 215 5.76 -3.77 -17.94
C VAL A 215 5.58 -2.27 -18.12
N LEU A 216 4.34 -1.82 -18.36
CA LEU A 216 4.04 -0.41 -18.54
C LEU A 216 3.80 0.33 -17.21
N PHE A 217 4.27 1.57 -17.12
CA PHE A 217 3.92 2.53 -16.07
C PHE A 217 2.90 3.54 -16.61
N ASP A 218 1.91 3.87 -15.79
CA ASP A 218 1.04 5.04 -16.00
C ASP A 218 1.84 6.32 -15.71
#